data_AF-A0A7Y4TFV7-F1
#
_entry.id   AF-A0A7Y4TFV7-F1
#
_cell.length_a   1.000
_cell.length_b   1.000
_cell.length_c   1.000
_cell.angle_alpha   90.00
_cell.angle_beta   90.00
_cell.angle_gamma   90.00
#
_symmetry.space_group_name_H-M   'P 1'
#
loop_
_entity.id
_entity.type
_entity.pdbx_description
1 polymer ?
#
loop_
_entity_poly.entity_id
_entity_poly.type
_entity_poly.pdbx_seq_one_letter_code
_entity_poly.pdbx_strand_id
1 'polypeptide(L)'
;MRQAPALFTGVLMVAVAIALATVAPPLGAQSGPDPTRALAIIVNRANPVERLSSADLRRAFLLQRQRWPDGRKVTVVLREEGQAERTEALALICGMGEAEYARYVRQEIFRGNVNPPRTVRSAENMRLFVFNAPGAIGYVHADEIDSTVRVVRVDGRLPGDVGYPLVVGRPSRARRGDWLFPRVFGLQRPGAERP
;
A
#
# COMPACT_ATOMS: atom_id res chain seq x y z
N MET A 1 73.09 -25.73 -56.57
CA MET A 1 72.25 -26.93 -56.42
C MET A 1 70.81 -26.53 -56.68
N ARG A 2 70.14 -27.26 -57.57
CA ARG A 2 68.79 -27.03 -58.08
C ARG A 2 67.75 -27.31 -57.00
N GLN A 3 66.77 -26.44 -56.82
CA GLN A 3 65.42 -26.83 -56.40
C GLN A 3 64.38 -25.98 -57.13
N ALA A 4 63.49 -26.67 -57.82
CA ALA A 4 62.14 -26.28 -58.19
C ALA A 4 61.25 -27.48 -57.80
N PRO A 5 59.92 -27.45 -58.02
CA PRO A 5 58.89 -26.57 -57.51
C PRO A 5 57.77 -27.38 -56.82
N ALA A 6 56.86 -26.75 -56.07
CA ALA A 6 55.54 -27.29 -55.67
C ALA A 6 54.90 -26.35 -54.63
N LEU A 7 53.61 -26.13 -54.49
CA LEU A 7 52.38 -26.54 -55.16
C LEU A 7 51.29 -25.58 -54.65
N PHE A 8 50.29 -25.35 -55.48
CA PHE A 8 49.07 -24.59 -55.22
C PHE A 8 48.23 -25.23 -54.09
N THR A 9 48.07 -24.53 -52.97
CA THR A 9 47.03 -24.77 -51.94
C THR A 9 47.00 -23.54 -51.03
N GLY A 10 45.91 -22.87 -50.70
CA GLY A 10 44.50 -22.98 -51.03
C GLY A 10 43.72 -21.94 -50.21
N VAL A 11 42.47 -21.72 -50.60
CA VAL A 11 41.33 -21.38 -49.73
C VAL A 11 41.37 -20.01 -49.01
N LEU A 12 40.63 -19.07 -49.60
CA LEU A 12 39.51 -18.32 -49.01
C LEU A 12 39.53 -18.16 -47.48
N MET A 13 39.74 -16.93 -46.99
CA MET A 13 39.23 -16.55 -45.67
C MET A 13 38.61 -15.15 -45.70
N VAL A 14 37.46 -15.11 -45.05
CA VAL A 14 36.37 -14.16 -45.15
C VAL A 14 36.57 -12.97 -44.22
N ALA A 15 36.16 -11.79 -44.68
CA ALA A 15 36.06 -10.57 -43.90
C ALA A 15 34.99 -10.67 -42.81
N VAL A 16 35.33 -10.36 -41.55
CA VAL A 16 34.35 -9.90 -40.56
C VAL A 16 35.03 -8.87 -39.66
N ALA A 17 34.65 -7.60 -39.84
CA ALA A 17 35.00 -6.50 -38.97
C ALA A 17 33.71 -6.00 -38.32
N ILE A 18 33.48 -6.29 -37.03
CA ILE A 18 32.52 -5.55 -36.20
C ILE A 18 33.03 -5.54 -34.76
N ALA A 19 33.39 -4.37 -34.26
CA ALA A 19 33.56 -4.16 -32.82
C ALA A 19 33.19 -2.72 -32.42
N LEU A 20 32.45 -2.66 -31.30
CA LEU A 20 32.08 -1.54 -30.44
C LEU A 20 30.85 -0.68 -30.81
N ALA A 21 29.71 -1.06 -30.24
CA ALA A 21 28.67 -0.12 -29.81
C ALA A 21 28.62 -0.12 -28.28
N THR A 22 28.95 1.00 -27.65
CA THR A 22 28.79 1.21 -26.20
C THR A 22 27.33 1.45 -25.87
N VAL A 23 26.66 0.47 -25.26
CA VAL A 23 25.31 0.64 -24.71
C VAL A 23 25.42 1.38 -23.38
N ALA A 24 24.96 2.63 -23.35
CA ALA A 24 24.72 3.36 -22.11
C ALA A 24 23.45 2.79 -21.44
N PRO A 25 23.50 2.38 -20.15
CA PRO A 25 22.28 2.00 -19.45
C PRO A 25 21.39 3.25 -19.25
N PRO A 26 20.05 3.14 -19.41
CA PRO A 26 19.18 4.27 -19.16
C PRO A 26 19.26 4.66 -17.68
N LEU A 27 19.68 5.90 -17.42
CA LEU A 27 19.62 6.51 -16.09
C LEU A 27 18.17 6.52 -15.61
N GLY A 28 17.93 5.84 -14.49
CA GLY A 28 16.82 6.13 -13.58
C GLY A 28 15.43 6.12 -14.22
N ALA A 29 14.87 4.93 -14.43
CA ALA A 29 13.42 4.78 -14.32
C ALA A 29 13.04 5.18 -12.89
N GLN A 30 12.66 6.44 -12.69
CA GLN A 30 12.02 6.86 -11.47
C GLN A 30 10.67 6.14 -11.45
N SER A 31 10.63 4.99 -10.78
CA SER A 31 9.39 4.31 -10.48
C SER A 31 8.50 5.31 -9.75
N GLY A 32 7.54 5.90 -10.46
CA GLY A 32 6.39 6.52 -9.82
C GLY A 32 5.79 5.53 -8.82
N PRO A 33 5.06 5.99 -7.80
CA PRO A 33 4.44 5.08 -6.85
C PRO A 33 3.67 4.01 -7.62
N ASP A 34 4.09 2.75 -7.46
CA ASP A 34 3.45 1.61 -8.12
C ASP A 34 1.98 1.58 -7.67
N PRO A 35 1.02 1.89 -8.56
CA PRO A 35 -0.39 1.97 -8.19
C PRO A 35 -0.90 0.64 -7.67
N THR A 36 -0.28 -0.49 -8.06
CA THR A 36 -0.61 -1.84 -7.59
C THR A 36 -0.35 -2.01 -6.08
N ARG A 37 0.50 -1.18 -5.48
CA ARG A 37 0.70 -1.16 -4.02
C ARG A 37 -0.31 -0.29 -3.26
N ALA A 38 -1.30 0.30 -3.91
CA ALA A 38 -2.32 1.09 -3.22
C ALA A 38 -3.54 0.23 -2.86
N LEU A 39 -4.08 0.40 -1.65
CA LEU A 39 -5.38 -0.13 -1.27
C LEU A 39 -6.48 0.85 -1.66
N ALA A 40 -7.43 0.40 -2.45
CA ALA A 40 -8.60 1.17 -2.84
C ALA A 40 -9.76 0.91 -1.87
N ILE A 41 -10.37 1.98 -1.35
CA ILE A 41 -11.59 1.86 -0.55
C ILE A 41 -12.79 1.74 -1.48
N ILE A 42 -13.59 0.70 -1.27
CA ILE A 42 -14.74 0.42 -2.11
C ILE A 42 -16.04 0.44 -1.30
N VAL A 43 -17.09 0.96 -1.93
CA VAL A 43 -18.46 0.96 -1.44
C VAL A 43 -19.41 0.52 -2.55
N ASN A 44 -20.64 0.19 -2.16
CA ASN A 44 -21.69 -0.09 -3.12
C ASN A 44 -21.97 1.14 -4.01
N ARG A 45 -22.31 0.92 -5.28
CA ARG A 45 -22.63 2.01 -6.21
C ARG A 45 -23.83 2.87 -5.82
N ALA A 46 -24.80 2.31 -5.09
CA ALA A 46 -25.96 3.02 -4.56
C ALA A 46 -25.65 3.83 -3.30
N ASN A 47 -24.45 3.67 -2.71
CA ASN A 47 -24.00 4.48 -1.59
C ASN A 47 -23.60 5.89 -2.09
N PRO A 48 -24.18 6.98 -1.55
CA PRO A 48 -23.91 8.34 -2.00
C PRO A 48 -22.52 8.86 -1.56
N VAL A 49 -21.80 8.12 -0.72
CA VAL A 49 -20.48 8.53 -0.25
C VAL A 49 -19.46 8.41 -1.39
N GLU A 50 -18.97 9.56 -1.85
CA GLU A 50 -17.90 9.65 -2.86
C GLU A 50 -16.54 9.97 -2.26
N ARG A 51 -16.53 10.60 -1.09
CA ARG A 51 -15.32 11.08 -0.43
C ARG A 51 -15.39 10.82 1.06
N LEU A 52 -14.27 10.38 1.63
CA LEU A 52 -14.07 10.25 3.07
C LEU A 52 -12.75 10.89 3.46
N SER A 53 -12.71 11.53 4.62
CA SER A 53 -11.42 11.86 5.23
C SER A 53 -10.78 10.59 5.79
N SER A 54 -9.45 10.57 5.95
CA SER A 54 -8.76 9.47 6.63
C SER A 54 -9.30 9.23 8.06
N ALA A 55 -9.73 10.30 8.75
CA ALA A 55 -10.36 10.21 10.06
C ALA A 55 -11.74 9.53 9.99
N ASP A 56 -12.57 9.87 9.01
CA ASP A 56 -13.89 9.23 8.82
C ASP A 56 -13.76 7.77 8.41
N LEU A 57 -12.80 7.47 7.55
CA LEU A 57 -12.49 6.12 7.15
C LEU A 57 -12.08 5.28 8.36
N ARG A 58 -11.16 5.80 9.19
CA ARG A 58 -10.75 5.17 10.44
C ARG A 58 -11.94 4.94 11.37
N ARG A 59 -12.82 5.93 11.55
CA ARG A 59 -14.04 5.78 12.37
C ARG A 59 -14.98 4.71 11.83
N ALA A 60 -15.09 4.56 10.51
CA ALA A 60 -15.89 3.50 9.91
C ALA A 60 -15.29 2.12 10.20
N PHE A 61 -13.99 1.93 9.98
CA PHE A 61 -13.31 0.65 10.22
C PHE A 61 -13.15 0.30 11.70
N LEU A 62 -13.10 1.29 12.59
CA LEU A 62 -13.23 1.09 14.04
C LEU A 62 -14.69 0.93 14.49
N LEU A 63 -15.64 0.81 13.57
CA LEU A 63 -17.06 0.59 13.86
C LEU A 63 -17.70 1.71 14.70
N GLN A 64 -17.07 2.88 14.79
CA GLN A 64 -17.61 4.04 15.51
C GLN A 64 -18.70 4.74 14.68
N ARG A 65 -18.64 4.59 13.35
CA ARG A 65 -19.69 5.05 12.44
C ARG A 65 -20.66 3.90 12.14
N GLN A 66 -21.87 3.97 12.68
CA GLN A 66 -22.90 2.94 12.48
C GLN A 66 -23.84 3.23 11.29
N ARG A 67 -23.94 4.49 10.84
CA ARG A 67 -24.80 4.90 9.72
C ARG A 67 -24.12 5.84 8.73
N TRP A 68 -24.48 5.67 7.46
CA TRP A 68 -24.18 6.60 6.39
C TRP A 68 -25.10 7.83 6.45
N PRO A 69 -24.80 8.95 5.76
CA PRO A 69 -25.64 10.16 5.78
C PRO A 69 -27.07 9.94 5.29
N ASP A 70 -27.28 8.92 4.45
CA ASP A 70 -28.57 8.49 3.93
C ASP A 70 -29.36 7.58 4.90
N GLY A 71 -28.83 7.33 6.10
CA GLY A 71 -29.43 6.48 7.13
C GLY A 71 -29.11 4.98 7.02
N ARG A 72 -28.47 4.53 5.94
CA ARG A 72 -28.12 3.10 5.77
C ARG A 72 -27.10 2.66 6.80
N LYS A 73 -27.22 1.41 7.28
CA LYS A 73 -26.28 0.84 8.24
C LYS A 73 -24.91 0.61 7.59
N VAL A 74 -23.85 1.06 8.24
CA VAL A 74 -22.47 0.78 7.81
C VAL A 74 -22.16 -0.68 8.11
N THR A 75 -21.70 -1.41 7.09
CA THR A 75 -21.22 -2.78 7.25
C THR A 75 -19.77 -2.86 6.79
N VAL A 76 -18.84 -2.96 7.73
CA VAL A 76 -17.42 -3.12 7.40
C VAL A 76 -17.18 -4.56 6.99
N VAL A 77 -16.46 -4.75 5.88
CA VAL A 77 -16.02 -6.04 5.37
C VAL A 77 -14.51 -6.09 5.40
N LEU A 78 -13.95 -7.16 5.95
CA LEU A 78 -12.51 -7.42 6.05
C LEU A 78 -12.17 -8.74 5.36
N ARG A 79 -10.92 -8.88 4.93
CA ARG A 79 -10.37 -10.19 4.56
C ARG A 79 -10.26 -11.07 5.81
N GLU A 80 -10.12 -12.37 5.60
CA GLU A 80 -9.90 -13.35 6.67
C GLU A 80 -8.68 -13.01 7.53
N GLU A 81 -8.70 -13.43 8.79
CA GLU A 81 -7.58 -13.23 9.70
C GLU A 81 -6.34 -13.97 9.19
N GLY A 82 -5.16 -13.36 9.38
CA GLY A 82 -3.89 -13.85 8.85
C GLY A 82 -3.61 -13.53 7.38
N GLN A 83 -4.56 -12.90 6.65
CA GLN A 83 -4.30 -12.42 5.29
C GLN A 83 -3.42 -11.16 5.31
N ALA A 84 -2.41 -11.11 4.43
CA ALA A 84 -1.49 -9.97 4.36
C ALA A 84 -2.23 -8.66 4.09
N GLU A 85 -3.17 -8.69 3.14
CA GLU A 85 -4.02 -7.56 2.76
C GLU A 85 -4.81 -7.00 3.96
N ARG A 86 -5.30 -7.87 4.87
CA ARG A 86 -5.97 -7.43 6.10
C ARG A 86 -5.00 -6.69 7.01
N THR A 87 -3.82 -7.24 7.20
CA THR A 87 -2.79 -6.63 8.06
C THR A 87 -2.40 -5.25 7.55
N GLU A 88 -2.21 -5.12 6.24
CA GLU A 88 -1.91 -3.85 5.57
C GLU A 88 -3.05 -2.85 5.73
N ALA A 89 -4.30 -3.27 5.49
CA ALA A 89 -5.46 -2.41 5.63
C ALA A 89 -5.64 -1.90 7.06
N LEU A 90 -5.51 -2.78 8.07
CA LEU A 90 -5.63 -2.41 9.48
C LEU A 90 -4.50 -1.44 9.89
N ALA A 91 -3.28 -1.68 9.43
CA ALA A 91 -2.15 -0.80 9.71
C ALA A 91 -2.35 0.59 9.07
N LEU A 92 -2.77 0.65 7.81
CA LEU A 92 -2.93 1.91 7.06
C LEU A 92 -4.17 2.70 7.49
N ILE A 93 -5.29 2.04 7.76
CA ILE A 93 -6.58 2.69 8.05
C ILE A 93 -6.73 2.95 9.56
N CYS A 94 -6.48 1.93 10.38
CA CYS A 94 -6.73 2.00 11.82
C CYS A 94 -5.49 2.43 12.61
N GLY A 95 -4.30 2.23 12.04
CA GLY A 95 -3.03 2.37 12.75
C GLY A 95 -2.82 1.24 13.76
N MET A 96 -3.43 0.07 13.53
CA MET A 96 -3.46 -1.05 14.48
C MET A 96 -2.96 -2.34 13.83
N GLY A 97 -2.30 -3.17 14.64
CA GLY A 97 -2.03 -4.56 14.28
C GLY A 97 -3.26 -5.46 14.44
N GLU A 98 -3.18 -6.68 13.94
CA GLU A 98 -4.30 -7.64 13.95
C GLU A 98 -4.81 -7.97 15.36
N ALA A 99 -3.90 -8.26 16.29
CA ALA A 99 -4.23 -8.55 17.69
C ALA A 99 -4.85 -7.34 18.42
N GLU A 100 -4.35 -6.13 18.12
CA GLU A 100 -4.89 -4.89 18.71
C GLU A 100 -6.30 -4.62 18.21
N TYR A 101 -6.53 -4.76 16.90
CA TYR A 101 -7.84 -4.60 16.29
C TYR A 101 -8.84 -5.63 16.81
N ALA A 102 -8.45 -6.92 16.88
CA ALA A 102 -9.32 -7.97 17.42
C ALA A 102 -9.71 -7.72 18.88
N ARG A 103 -8.76 -7.24 19.71
CA ARG A 103 -9.02 -6.84 21.09
C ARG A 103 -9.98 -5.64 21.16
N TYR A 104 -9.74 -4.62 20.34
CA TYR A 104 -10.60 -3.43 20.27
C TYR A 104 -12.05 -3.79 19.90
N VAL A 105 -12.23 -4.54 18.81
CA VAL A 105 -13.57 -4.96 18.35
C VAL A 105 -14.29 -5.81 19.40
N ARG A 106 -13.59 -6.74 20.05
CA ARG A 106 -14.17 -7.55 21.14
C ARG A 106 -14.68 -6.70 22.29
N GLN A 107 -13.93 -5.66 22.68
CA GLN A 107 -14.35 -4.73 23.73
C GLN A 107 -15.57 -3.92 23.31
N GLU A 108 -15.62 -3.40 22.09
CA GLU A 108 -16.76 -2.63 21.60
C GLU A 108 -18.03 -3.47 21.43
N ILE A 109 -17.90 -4.74 21.02
CA ILE A 109 -19.02 -5.69 21.00
C ILE A 109 -19.53 -5.96 22.41
N PHE A 110 -18.64 -6.21 23.38
CA PHE A 110 -19.03 -6.46 24.77
C PHE A 110 -19.75 -5.27 25.40
N ARG A 111 -19.38 -4.04 25.01
CA ARG A 111 -20.09 -2.81 25.40
C ARG A 111 -21.47 -2.67 24.75
N GLY A 112 -21.82 -3.52 23.79
CA GLY A 112 -23.06 -3.45 23.02
C GLY A 112 -23.08 -2.29 22.00
N ASN A 113 -21.92 -1.68 21.73
CA ASN A 113 -21.83 -0.44 20.95
C ASN A 113 -21.89 -0.68 19.44
N VAL A 114 -21.45 -1.87 18.98
CA VAL A 114 -21.15 -2.09 17.55
C VAL A 114 -21.49 -3.49 17.08
N ASN A 115 -21.69 -3.63 15.77
CA ASN A 115 -21.83 -4.93 15.12
C ASN A 115 -20.46 -5.40 14.60
N PRO A 116 -20.11 -6.69 14.71
CA PRO A 116 -18.85 -7.20 14.19
C PRO A 116 -18.72 -6.99 12.67
N PRO A 117 -17.48 -6.80 12.16
CA PRO A 117 -17.24 -6.74 10.74
C PRO A 117 -17.55 -8.09 10.09
N ARG A 118 -17.88 -8.07 8.80
CA ARG A 118 -18.02 -9.26 7.99
C ARG A 118 -16.66 -9.67 7.46
N THR A 119 -16.45 -10.98 7.30
CA THR A 119 -15.17 -11.54 6.86
C THR A 119 -15.38 -12.29 5.55
N VAL A 120 -14.45 -12.12 4.60
CA VAL A 120 -14.48 -12.79 3.29
C VAL A 120 -13.12 -13.38 2.91
N ARG A 121 -13.13 -14.40 2.05
CA ARG A 121 -11.94 -15.22 1.71
C ARG A 121 -11.14 -14.75 0.50
N SER A 122 -11.74 -14.04 -0.45
CA SER A 122 -11.06 -13.45 -1.62
C SER A 122 -11.42 -11.97 -1.85
N ALA A 123 -10.63 -11.25 -2.63
CA ALA A 123 -10.96 -9.90 -3.12
C ALA A 123 -12.21 -9.92 -4.02
N GLU A 124 -12.42 -10.99 -4.79
CA GLU A 124 -13.68 -11.26 -5.49
C GLU A 124 -14.87 -11.32 -4.52
N ASN A 125 -14.77 -12.10 -3.44
CA ASN A 125 -15.82 -12.17 -2.42
C ASN A 125 -16.04 -10.82 -1.73
N MET A 126 -14.98 -10.01 -1.56
CA MET A 126 -15.11 -8.64 -1.05
C MET A 126 -15.95 -7.78 -1.99
N ARG A 127 -15.63 -7.75 -3.28
CA ARG A 127 -16.38 -6.98 -4.30
C ARG A 127 -17.81 -7.46 -4.40
N LEU A 128 -18.03 -8.79 -4.45
CA LEU A 128 -19.36 -9.39 -4.48
C LEU A 128 -20.19 -9.01 -3.25
N PHE A 129 -19.59 -9.03 -2.05
CA PHE A 129 -20.30 -8.61 -0.84
C PHE A 129 -20.67 -7.11 -0.90
N VAL A 130 -19.72 -6.26 -1.28
CA VAL A 130 -19.95 -4.81 -1.40
C VAL A 130 -21.00 -4.49 -2.46
N PHE A 131 -21.02 -5.23 -3.57
CA PHE A 131 -22.03 -5.14 -4.60
C PHE A 131 -23.44 -5.52 -4.11
N ASN A 132 -23.56 -6.57 -3.29
CA ASN A 132 -24.85 -7.04 -2.79
C ASN A 132 -25.36 -6.29 -1.55
N ALA A 133 -24.49 -5.56 -0.83
CA ALA A 133 -24.85 -4.87 0.40
C ALA A 133 -24.70 -3.34 0.24
N PRO A 134 -25.79 -2.58 0.04
CA PRO A 134 -25.74 -1.13 -0.20
C PRO A 134 -25.03 -0.28 0.86
N GLY A 135 -25.02 -0.76 2.11
CA GLY A 135 -24.34 -0.10 3.23
C GLY A 135 -22.90 -0.57 3.48
N ALA A 136 -22.36 -1.47 2.66
CA ALA A 136 -21.05 -2.06 2.89
C ALA A 136 -19.89 -1.14 2.49
N ILE A 137 -18.79 -1.28 3.22
CA ILE A 137 -17.48 -0.70 2.93
C ILE A 137 -16.40 -1.76 3.08
N GLY A 138 -15.48 -1.80 2.15
CA GLY A 138 -14.33 -2.71 2.15
C GLY A 138 -13.12 -2.06 1.47
N TYR A 139 -12.11 -2.88 1.20
CA TYR A 139 -10.91 -2.50 0.47
C TYR A 139 -10.49 -3.60 -0.49
N VAL A 140 -9.76 -3.24 -1.54
CA VAL A 140 -9.08 -4.19 -2.45
C VAL A 140 -7.77 -3.57 -2.91
N HIS A 141 -6.84 -4.34 -3.46
CA HIS A 141 -5.71 -3.74 -4.16
C HIS A 141 -6.18 -2.99 -5.41
N ALA A 142 -5.45 -1.96 -5.83
CA ALA A 142 -5.90 -1.07 -6.90
C ALA A 142 -6.01 -1.77 -8.27
N ASP A 143 -5.27 -2.85 -8.48
CA ASP A 143 -5.30 -3.71 -9.67
C ASP A 143 -6.49 -4.70 -9.67
N GLU A 144 -7.13 -4.92 -8.52
CA GLU A 144 -8.28 -5.83 -8.38
C GLU A 144 -9.64 -5.11 -8.52
N ILE A 145 -9.64 -3.79 -8.69
CA ILE A 145 -10.84 -2.97 -8.85
C ILE A 145 -11.58 -3.38 -10.14
N ASP A 146 -12.90 -3.49 -10.05
CA ASP A 146 -13.77 -3.66 -11.21
C ASP A 146 -14.89 -2.61 -11.26
N SER A 147 -15.70 -2.68 -12.31
CA SER A 147 -16.84 -1.80 -12.52
C SER A 147 -18.07 -2.18 -11.71
N THR A 148 -18.04 -3.17 -10.81
CA THR A 148 -19.22 -3.54 -10.01
C THR A 148 -19.38 -2.65 -8.78
N VAL A 149 -18.27 -2.10 -8.30
CA VAL A 149 -18.20 -1.29 -7.07
C VAL A 149 -17.86 0.18 -7.38
N ARG A 150 -17.96 1.04 -6.37
CA ARG A 150 -17.54 2.45 -6.43
C ARG A 150 -16.29 2.62 -5.56
N VAL A 151 -15.26 3.25 -6.11
CA VAL A 151 -14.06 3.66 -5.36
C VAL A 151 -14.32 4.99 -4.66
N VAL A 152 -14.04 5.06 -3.36
CA VAL A 152 -14.17 6.26 -2.55
C VAL A 152 -12.85 7.02 -2.53
N ARG A 153 -12.91 8.35 -2.73
CA ARG A 153 -11.73 9.22 -2.58
C ARG A 153 -11.38 9.37 -1.10
N VAL A 154 -10.14 9.08 -0.74
CA VAL A 154 -9.62 9.30 0.62
C VAL A 154 -8.83 10.59 0.65
N ASP A 155 -9.23 11.54 1.49
CA ASP A 155 -8.67 12.90 1.53
C ASP A 155 -8.66 13.59 0.14
N GLY A 156 -9.71 13.33 -0.65
CA GLY A 156 -9.89 13.87 -2.01
C GLY A 156 -9.14 13.12 -3.12
N ARG A 157 -8.36 12.09 -2.79
CA ARG A 157 -7.46 11.38 -3.72
C ARG A 157 -7.93 9.97 -4.03
N LEU A 158 -7.68 9.51 -5.25
CA LEU A 158 -7.85 8.13 -5.70
C LEU A 158 -6.53 7.34 -5.60
N PRO A 159 -6.61 6.00 -5.60
CA PRO A 159 -5.43 5.16 -5.83
C PRO A 159 -4.70 5.59 -7.10
N GLY A 160 -3.39 5.85 -7.00
CA GLY A 160 -2.56 6.38 -8.09
C GLY A 160 -2.34 7.90 -8.05
N ASP A 161 -3.19 8.67 -7.36
CA ASP A 161 -2.97 10.10 -7.20
C ASP A 161 -1.77 10.39 -6.29
N VAL A 162 -1.03 11.46 -6.60
CA VAL A 162 0.09 11.91 -5.76
C VAL A 162 -0.41 12.29 -4.37
N GLY A 163 0.16 11.63 -3.36
CA GLY A 163 -0.20 11.86 -1.95
C GLY A 163 -1.39 11.03 -1.45
N TYR A 164 -1.83 10.00 -2.19
CA TYR A 164 -2.80 9.03 -1.69
C TYR A 164 -2.32 8.38 -0.37
N PRO A 165 -3.17 8.29 0.67
CA PRO A 165 -2.71 7.88 2.01
C PRO A 165 -2.54 6.36 2.19
N LEU A 166 -3.24 5.53 1.41
CA LEU A 166 -3.27 4.07 1.61
C LEU A 166 -2.32 3.36 0.64
N VAL A 167 -1.02 3.66 0.75
CA VAL A 167 0.04 3.03 -0.07
C VAL A 167 0.83 2.05 0.78
N VAL A 168 0.80 0.78 0.39
CA VAL A 168 1.50 -0.33 1.04
C VAL A 168 3.01 -0.18 0.89
N GLY A 169 3.75 -0.47 1.97
CA GLY A 169 5.22 -0.45 1.97
C GLY A 169 5.85 0.94 2.01
N ARG A 170 5.05 2.03 2.05
CA ARG A 170 5.59 3.34 2.42
C ARG A 170 5.75 3.35 3.94
N PRO A 171 6.96 3.51 4.50
CA PRO A 171 7.10 3.71 5.94
C PRO A 171 6.24 4.92 6.30
N SER A 172 5.34 4.74 7.28
CA SER A 172 4.58 5.84 7.85
C SER A 172 5.59 6.95 8.12
N ARG A 173 5.40 8.11 7.48
CA ARG A 173 6.31 9.25 7.62
C ARG A 173 6.10 9.79 9.03
N ALA A 174 6.59 9.07 10.03
CA ALA A 174 6.81 9.58 11.37
C ALA A 174 7.46 10.94 11.18
N ARG A 175 6.81 11.96 11.74
CA ARG A 175 7.11 13.38 11.50
C ARG A 175 8.61 13.58 11.68
N ARG A 176 9.32 13.73 10.55
CA ARG A 176 10.71 14.18 10.51
C ARG A 176 10.64 15.68 10.83
N GLY A 177 10.58 16.02 12.12
CA GLY A 177 10.38 17.40 12.58
C GLY A 177 10.54 17.64 14.09
N ASP A 178 10.31 16.66 14.95
CA ASP A 178 10.30 16.88 16.41
C ASP A 178 11.62 16.51 17.13
N TRP A 179 12.76 16.88 16.55
CA TRP A 179 14.07 16.83 17.24
C TRP A 179 14.79 18.19 17.25
N LEU A 180 14.05 19.30 17.26
CA LEU A 180 14.61 20.58 17.69
C LEU A 180 14.72 20.57 19.22
N PHE A 181 15.77 19.95 19.75
CA PHE A 181 16.20 20.23 21.12
C PHE A 181 16.65 21.70 21.19
N PRO A 182 16.07 22.52 22.08
CA PRO A 182 16.68 23.79 22.44
C PRO A 182 18.01 23.51 23.11
N ARG A 183 19.09 24.11 22.62
CA ARG A 183 20.35 24.21 23.34
C ARG A 183 20.12 24.96 24.66
N VAL A 184 19.86 24.26 25.75
CA VAL A 184 20.05 24.78 27.10
C VAL A 184 20.41 23.62 28.03
N PHE A 185 21.69 23.50 28.38
CA PHE A 185 22.20 23.56 29.75
C PHE A 185 23.66 23.14 29.74
N GLY A 186 24.54 24.13 29.93
CA GLY A 186 25.88 23.87 30.41
C GLY A 186 25.82 23.40 31.86
N LEU A 187 26.67 22.44 32.21
CA LEU A 187 27.27 22.30 33.53
C LEU A 187 28.46 21.34 33.42
N GLN A 188 29.64 21.95 33.55
CA GLN A 188 30.85 21.49 34.22
C GLN A 188 31.24 20.00 34.14
N ARG A 189 32.38 19.73 33.48
CA ARG A 189 33.22 18.57 33.83
C ARG A 189 34.03 18.88 35.08
N PRO A 190 34.11 17.96 36.06
CA PRO A 190 35.34 17.66 36.78
C PRO A 190 35.87 16.31 36.25
N GLY A 191 37.12 16.17 35.86
CA GLY A 191 38.29 16.45 36.69
C GLY A 191 38.69 15.11 37.33
N ALA A 192 39.76 14.52 36.82
CA ALA A 192 40.34 13.26 37.26
C ALA A 192 40.67 13.27 38.76
N GLU A 193 40.54 12.13 39.43
CA GLU A 193 41.67 11.40 40.05
C GLU A 193 41.17 10.13 40.75
N ARG A 194 41.93 9.04 40.56
CA ARG A 194 41.86 7.80 41.35
C ARG A 194 42.79 7.95 42.56
N PRO A 195 42.55 7.19 43.61
CA PRO A 195 43.57 6.21 44.01
C PRO A 195 43.11 4.77 43.74
#